data_AF-A0A918Z2E5-F1
#
_entry.id   AF-A0A918Z2E5-F1
#
_cell.length_a   1.000
_cell.length_b   1.000
_cell.length_c   1.000
_cell.angle_alpha   90.00
_cell.angle_beta   90.00
_cell.angle_gamma   90.00
#
_symmetry.space_group_name_H-M   'P 1'
#
loop_
_entity.id
_entity.type
_entity.pdbx_description
1 polymer ?
#
loop_
_entity_poly.entity_id
_entity_poly.type
_entity_poly.pdbx_seq_one_letter_code
_entity_poly.pdbx_strand_id
1 'polypeptide(L)'
;MATSVIPNPHPALTLMQAVALGLLRDGFKQRTITARTGIQADTLYALAVLHDITAPCGTVEGHDCHEAREEEPCAPCTHAHGRAHARQHAQRRRTLGAVPRSLRPRGREGRRAVR
;
A
#
# COMPACT_ATOMS: atom_id res chain seq x y z
N MET A 1 -39.62 -13.82 22.24
CA MET A 1 -38.53 -12.83 22.40
C MET A 1 -37.96 -12.54 21.03
N ALA A 2 -38.27 -11.38 20.45
CA ALA A 2 -37.79 -11.01 19.12
C ALA A 2 -36.34 -10.50 19.24
N THR A 3 -35.38 -11.28 18.75
CA THR A 3 -34.01 -10.81 18.56
C THR A 3 -34.04 -9.73 17.50
N SER A 4 -33.87 -8.47 17.92
CA SER A 4 -33.66 -7.36 17.01
C SER A 4 -32.35 -7.61 16.26
N VAL A 5 -32.44 -8.00 14.99
CA VAL A 5 -31.29 -8.09 14.10
C VAL A 5 -30.92 -6.66 13.77
N ILE A 6 -30.01 -6.08 14.54
CA ILE A 6 -29.36 -4.82 14.17
C ILE A 6 -28.65 -5.11 12.85
N PRO A 7 -28.99 -4.44 11.73
CA PRO A 7 -28.26 -4.62 10.49
C PRO A 7 -26.83 -4.19 10.75
N ASN A 8 -25.90 -5.15 10.72
CA ASN A 8 -24.49 -4.84 10.80
C ASN A 8 -24.13 -4.05 9.53
N PRO A 9 -23.71 -2.77 9.63
CA PRO A 9 -23.48 -1.93 8.46
C PRO A 9 -22.32 -2.41 7.58
N HIS A 10 -21.56 -3.40 8.04
CA HIS A 10 -20.42 -3.95 7.31
C HIS A 10 -20.70 -5.37 6.80
N PRO A 11 -20.34 -5.68 5.55
CA PRO A 11 -20.45 -7.03 5.02
C PRO A 11 -19.64 -8.01 5.87
N ALA A 12 -20.13 -9.25 5.98
CA ALA A 12 -19.42 -10.29 6.71
C ALA A 12 -18.07 -10.58 6.05
N LEU A 13 -16.99 -10.52 6.85
CA LEU A 13 -15.65 -10.86 6.40
C LEU A 13 -15.49 -12.37 6.23
N THR A 14 -14.82 -12.78 5.15
CA THR A 14 -14.28 -14.15 5.05
C THR A 14 -13.13 -14.34 6.04
N LEU A 15 -12.81 -15.59 6.39
CA LEU A 15 -11.72 -15.91 7.30
C LEU A 15 -10.38 -15.28 6.84
N MET A 16 -10.07 -15.35 5.54
CA MET A 16 -8.81 -14.79 5.01
C MET A 16 -8.77 -13.27 5.04
N GLN A 17 -9.91 -12.60 4.82
CA GLN A 17 -9.99 -11.14 4.95
C GLN A 17 -9.80 -10.70 6.41
N ALA A 18 -10.43 -11.40 7.36
CA ALA A 18 -10.24 -11.12 8.79
C ALA A 18 -8.77 -11.30 9.22
N VAL A 19 -8.12 -12.38 8.77
CA VAL A 19 -6.68 -12.61 9.02
C VAL A 19 -5.83 -11.51 8.37
N ALA A 20 -6.14 -11.11 7.14
CA ALA A 20 -5.39 -10.06 6.44
C ALA A 20 -5.44 -8.72 7.20
N LEU A 21 -6.62 -8.35 7.70
CA LEU A 21 -6.82 -7.14 8.52
C LEU A 21 -6.12 -7.22 9.87
N GLY A 22 -6.10 -8.40 10.51
CA GLY A 22 -5.33 -8.63 11.73
C GLY A 22 -3.82 -8.44 11.50
N LEU A 23 -3.28 -9.05 10.44
CA LEU A 23 -1.87 -8.89 10.08
C LEU A 23 -1.50 -7.44 9.73
N LEU A 24 -2.41 -6.70 9.08
CA LEU A 24 -2.21 -5.28 8.80
C LEU A 24 -2.09 -4.48 10.11
N ARG A 25 -3.02 -4.71 11.05
CA ARG A 25 -3.01 -4.08 12.38
C ARG A 25 -1.74 -4.38 13.16
N ASP A 26 -1.23 -5.60 13.06
CA ASP A 26 0.02 -6.04 13.70
C ASP A 26 1.28 -5.47 13.02
N GLY A 27 1.14 -4.72 11.91
CA GLY A 27 2.24 -4.07 11.22
C GLY A 27 3.02 -4.97 10.26
N PHE A 28 2.41 -6.07 9.79
CA PHE A 28 3.00 -6.86 8.71
C PHE A 28 2.94 -6.09 7.38
N LYS A 29 3.95 -6.32 6.55
CA LYS A 29 4.03 -5.67 5.23
C LYS A 29 2.98 -6.21 4.27
N GLN A 30 2.45 -5.34 3.41
CA GLN A 30 1.45 -5.70 2.39
C GLN A 30 1.84 -6.96 1.61
N ARG A 31 3.07 -7.04 1.10
CA ARG A 31 3.56 -8.24 0.37
C ARG A 31 3.48 -9.54 1.19
N THR A 32 3.68 -9.47 2.49
CA THR A 32 3.63 -10.63 3.39
C THR A 32 2.18 -11.03 3.65
N ILE A 33 1.30 -10.05 3.79
CA ILE A 33 -0.15 -10.27 3.93
C ILE A 33 -0.69 -10.94 2.67
N THR A 34 -0.38 -10.41 1.49
CA THR A 34 -0.79 -10.99 0.21
C THR A 34 -0.26 -12.41 0.03
N ALA A 35 1.01 -12.66 0.37
CA ALA A 35 1.57 -14.02 0.29
C ALA A 35 0.89 -15.03 1.22
N ARG A 36 0.37 -14.59 2.37
CA ARG A 36 -0.27 -15.47 3.37
C ARG A 36 -1.77 -15.64 3.17
N THR A 37 -2.44 -14.66 2.58
CA THR A 37 -3.92 -14.59 2.54
C THR A 37 -4.48 -14.55 1.12
N GLY A 38 -3.65 -14.29 0.12
CA GLY A 38 -4.07 -14.07 -1.28
C GLY A 38 -4.75 -12.72 -1.54
N ILE A 39 -5.01 -11.92 -0.50
CA ILE A 39 -5.67 -10.62 -0.61
C ILE A 39 -4.68 -9.59 -1.20
N GLN A 40 -5.09 -8.95 -2.30
CA GLN A 40 -4.30 -7.92 -2.97
C GLN A 40 -4.33 -6.59 -2.21
N ALA A 41 -3.36 -5.71 -2.46
CA ALA A 41 -3.21 -4.44 -1.77
C ALA A 41 -4.48 -3.56 -1.86
N ASP A 42 -5.03 -3.39 -3.06
CA ASP A 42 -6.22 -2.56 -3.29
C ASP A 42 -7.42 -3.04 -2.47
N THR A 43 -7.66 -4.36 -2.45
CA THR A 43 -8.72 -4.97 -1.66
C THR A 43 -8.43 -4.89 -0.16
N LEU A 44 -7.16 -5.08 0.24
CA LEU A 44 -6.75 -5.02 1.65
C LEU A 44 -7.04 -3.65 2.24
N TYR A 45 -6.61 -2.57 1.58
CA TYR A 45 -6.78 -1.22 2.09
C TYR A 45 -8.24 -0.76 2.01
N ALA A 46 -8.98 -1.12 0.96
CA ALA A 46 -10.43 -0.86 0.90
C ALA A 46 -11.20 -1.52 2.06
N LEU A 47 -10.87 -2.77 2.39
CA LEU A 47 -11.42 -3.46 3.56
C LEU A 47 -10.98 -2.80 4.88
N ALA A 48 -9.74 -2.33 4.96
CA ALA A 48 -9.23 -1.63 6.12
C ALA A 48 -10.03 -0.35 6.40
N VAL A 49 -10.35 0.43 5.36
CA VAL A 49 -11.26 1.59 5.48
C VAL A 49 -12.64 1.17 5.92
N LEU A 50 -13.23 0.17 5.26
CA LEU A 50 -14.60 -0.27 5.54
C LEU A 50 -14.78 -0.75 6.98
N HIS A 51 -13.74 -1.34 7.59
CA HIS A 51 -13.77 -1.89 8.94
C HIS A 51 -13.06 -1.02 9.98
N ASP A 52 -12.65 0.21 9.62
CA ASP A 52 -11.91 1.15 10.47
C ASP A 52 -10.66 0.54 11.12
N ILE A 53 -9.90 -0.24 10.35
CA ILE A 53 -8.64 -0.85 10.77
C ILE A 53 -7.50 -0.11 10.10
N THR A 54 -6.46 0.20 10.87
CA THR A 54 -5.28 0.91 10.40
C THR A 54 -4.01 0.15 10.75
N ALA A 55 -3.00 0.25 9.88
CA ALA A 55 -1.65 -0.17 10.20
C ALA A 55 -0.99 0.81 11.19
N PRO A 56 0.06 0.40 11.93
CA PRO A 56 0.79 1.28 12.83
C PRO A 56 1.36 2.51 12.10
N CYS A 57 1.22 3.70 12.71
CA CYS A 57 1.80 4.92 12.18
C CYS A 57 3.33 4.83 12.07
N GLY A 58 3.93 5.55 11.11
CA GLY A 58 5.36 5.50 10.85
C GLY A 58 5.81 4.31 9.99
N THR A 59 4.85 3.61 9.39
CA THR A 59 5.07 2.55 8.39
C THR A 59 4.62 3.02 7.00
N VAL A 60 4.98 2.25 5.97
CA VAL A 60 4.48 2.53 4.60
C VAL A 60 3.00 2.14 4.53
N GLU A 61 2.65 1.02 5.15
CA GLU A 61 1.29 0.50 5.21
C GLU A 61 0.35 1.47 5.92
N GLY A 62 0.82 2.17 6.97
CA GLY A 62 0.08 3.24 7.62
C GLY A 62 -0.11 4.48 6.73
N HIS A 63 0.84 4.78 5.83
CA HIS A 63 0.66 5.82 4.82
C HIS A 63 -0.41 5.41 3.80
N ASP A 64 -0.32 4.18 3.27
CA ASP A 64 -1.29 3.65 2.32
C ASP A 64 -2.71 3.59 2.92
N CYS A 65 -2.83 3.30 4.22
CA CYS A 65 -4.10 3.39 4.94
C CYS A 65 -4.69 4.81 4.95
N HIS A 66 -3.87 5.85 5.12
CA HIS A 66 -4.35 7.24 5.02
C HIS A 66 -4.78 7.58 3.60
N GLU A 67 -3.98 7.21 2.59
CA GLU A 67 -4.34 7.44 1.19
C GLU A 67 -5.66 6.75 0.81
N ALA A 68 -5.87 5.52 1.27
CA ALA A 68 -7.12 4.78 1.03
C ALA A 68 -8.35 5.43 1.68
N ARG A 69 -8.15 6.16 2.80
CA ARG A 69 -9.19 6.95 3.49
C ARG A 69 -9.36 8.34 2.90
N GLU A 70 -8.56 8.71 1.89
CA GLU A 70 -8.49 10.07 1.34
C GLU A 70 -8.12 11.13 2.42
N GLU A 71 -7.34 10.72 3.42
CA GLU A 71 -6.87 11.56 4.52
C GLU A 71 -5.43 12.01 4.29
N GLU A 72 -5.06 13.17 4.86
CA GLU A 72 -3.66 13.60 4.86
C GLU A 72 -2.82 12.67 5.76
N PRO A 73 -1.78 12.01 5.21
CA PRO A 73 -0.97 11.10 6.01
C PRO A 73 -0.20 11.85 7.11
N CYS A 74 -0.20 11.29 8.32
CA CYS A 74 0.55 11.89 9.41
C CYS A 74 2.07 11.95 9.11
N ALA A 75 2.76 12.94 9.68
CA ALA A 75 4.20 13.15 9.47
C ALA A 75 5.06 11.87 9.55
N PRO A 76 4.91 10.97 10.54
CA PRO A 76 5.73 9.76 10.59
C PRO A 76 5.46 8.83 9.40
N CYS A 77 4.21 8.69 8.94
CA CYS A 77 3.84 7.89 7.76
C CYS A 77 4.44 8.50 6.49
N THR A 78 4.31 9.82 6.30
CA THR A 78 4.92 10.54 5.16
C THR A 78 6.43 10.35 5.10
N HIS A 79 7.12 10.46 6.24
CA HIS A 79 8.55 10.20 6.31
C HIS A 79 8.90 8.73 5.98
N ALA A 80 8.11 7.78 6.47
CA ALA A 80 8.34 6.36 6.19
C ALA A 80 8.20 6.04 4.70
N HIS A 81 7.12 6.53 4.08
CA HIS A 81 6.89 6.40 2.64
C HIS A 81 8.01 7.07 1.83
N GLY A 82 8.39 8.30 2.17
CA GLY A 82 9.50 9.01 1.53
C GLY A 82 10.83 8.25 1.60
N ARG A 83 11.16 7.65 2.75
CA ARG A 83 12.36 6.79 2.88
C ARG A 83 12.27 5.54 2.01
N ALA A 84 11.11 4.89 1.96
CA ALA A 84 10.90 3.71 1.12
C ALA A 84 11.04 4.05 -0.36
N HIS A 85 10.42 5.15 -0.80
CA HIS A 85 10.52 5.65 -2.17
C HIS A 85 11.98 6.02 -2.55
N ALA A 86 12.70 6.71 -1.66
CA ALA A 86 14.11 7.04 -1.87
C ALA A 86 14.98 5.78 -2.02
N ARG A 87 14.72 4.74 -1.22
CA ARG A 87 15.41 3.44 -1.33
C ARG A 87 15.10 2.75 -2.65
N GLN A 88 13.83 2.72 -3.07
CA GLN A 88 13.42 2.14 -4.35
C GLN A 88 14.07 2.88 -5.52
N HIS A 89 14.10 4.21 -5.49
CA HIS A 89 14.77 5.01 -6.51
C HIS A 89 16.29 4.74 -6.53
N ALA A 90 16.93 4.64 -5.36
CA ALA A 90 18.35 4.31 -5.28
C ALA A 90 18.64 2.92 -5.86
N GLN A 91 17.81 1.92 -5.54
CA GLN A 91 17.91 0.56 -6.10
C GLN A 91 17.72 0.58 -7.61
N ARG A 92 16.71 1.28 -8.13
CA ARG A 92 16.46 1.43 -9.57
C ARG A 92 17.65 2.07 -10.29
N ARG A 93 18.29 3.08 -9.69
CA ARG A 93 19.51 3.67 -10.26
C ARG A 93 20.68 2.69 -10.29
N ARG A 94 20.83 1.86 -9.26
CA ARG A 94 21.87 0.82 -9.22
C ARG A 94 21.63 -0.26 -10.28
N THR A 95 20.39 -0.75 -10.41
CA THR A 95 20.05 -1.77 -11.42
C THR A 95 20.24 -1.21 -12.83
N LEU A 96 19.72 -0.01 -13.13
CA LEU A 96 19.97 0.65 -14.42
C LEU A 96 21.45 1.00 -14.63
N GLY A 97 22.17 1.33 -13.56
CA GLY A 97 23.60 1.61 -13.55
C GLY A 97 24.43 0.39 -13.98
N ALA A 98 24.03 -0.80 -13.54
CA ALA A 98 24.64 -2.08 -13.91
C ALA A 98 24.33 -2.50 -15.36
N VAL A 99 23.26 -1.98 -15.97
CA VAL A 99 22.94 -2.24 -17.37
C VAL A 99 23.87 -1.41 -18.28
N PRO A 100 24.53 -2.03 -19.27
CA PRO A 100 25.33 -1.34 -20.28
C PRO A 100 24.51 -0.22 -20.94
N ARG A 101 25.12 0.95 -21.19
CA ARG A 101 24.42 2.11 -21.77
C ARG A 101 23.66 1.77 -23.07
N SER A 102 24.15 0.82 -23.85
CA SER A 102 23.52 0.33 -25.09
C SER A 102 22.18 -0.39 -24.87
N LEU A 103 21.99 -1.02 -23.70
CA LEU A 103 20.78 -1.78 -23.34
C LEU A 103 19.85 -0.99 -22.41
N ARG A 104 20.20 0.25 -22.08
CA ARG A 104 19.33 1.10 -21.24
C ARG A 104 18.12 1.53 -22.07
N PRO A 105 16.91 1.52 -21.49
CA PRO A 105 15.74 2.09 -22.15
C PRO A 105 16.07 3.55 -22.51
N ARG A 106 16.11 3.87 -23.81
CA ARG A 106 16.21 5.26 -24.25
C ARG A 106 14.96 5.95 -23.76
N GLY A 107 15.12 6.87 -22.80
CA GLY A 107 14.03 7.74 -22.37
C GLY A 107 13.42 8.38 -23.60
N ARG A 108 12.08 8.41 -23.66
CA ARG A 108 11.29 9.00 -24.74
C ARG A 108 11.91 10.35 -25.10
N GLU A 109 12.65 10.41 -26.21
CA GLU A 109 13.30 11.63 -26.70
C GLU A 109 12.19 12.65 -26.91
N GLY A 110 12.14 13.63 -25.99
CA GLY A 110 11.28 14.78 -26.12
C GLY A 110 11.57 15.42 -27.47
N ARG A 111 10.54 15.52 -28.31
CA ARG A 111 10.56 16.31 -29.54
C ARG A 111 11.03 17.71 -29.17
N ARG A 112 12.31 17.99 -29.43
CA ARG A 112 12.87 19.32 -29.36
C ARG A 112 12.22 20.07 -30.53
N ALA A 113 11.17 20.84 -30.24
CA ALA A 113 10.57 21.73 -31.21
C ALA A 113 11.66 22.71 -31.67
N VAL A 114 12.08 22.55 -32.93
CA VAL A 114 12.93 23.52 -33.63
C VAL A 114 12.07 24.75 -33.86
N ARG A 115 12.57 25.90 -33.40
CA ARG A 115 12.02 27.23 -33.67
C ARG A 115 12.27 27.62 -35.12
#